data_AF-A0A6A5YCX5-F1
#
_entry.id   AF-A0A6A5YCX5-F1
#
_cell.length_a   1.000
_cell.length_b   1.000
_cell.length_c   1.000
_cell.angle_alpha   90.00
_cell.angle_beta   90.00
_cell.angle_gamma   90.00
#
_symmetry.space_group_name_H-M   'P 1'
#
loop_
_entity.id
_entity.type
_entity.pdbx_description
1 polymer ?
#
loop_
_entity_poly.entity_id
_entity_poly.type
_entity_poly.pdbx_seq_one_letter_code
_entity_poly.pdbx_strand_id
1 'polypeptide(L)'
;TKASGKPLYIVVNDKSHRLGIRVPHPIHAAVLATSAQTADTRRLAVAARDAAALDSARTALHRLFPAIPPAAATQVLGHAFQKFSGRVGRTAQMGLEEKVRLAVRAHVRHVETEYEGLLKSGLGRKEARRKVWGKVEEVVRGW
;
A
#
# COMPACT_ATOMS: atom_id res chain seq x y z
N THR A 1 -19.74 15.84 -19.08
CA THR A 1 -21.01 15.50 -18.41
C THR A 1 -21.51 16.63 -17.55
N LYS A 2 -20.79 17.06 -16.49
CA LYS A 2 -21.22 18.19 -15.63
C LYS A 2 -21.35 19.51 -16.41
N ALA A 3 -20.37 19.82 -17.25
CA ALA A 3 -20.38 21.03 -18.09
C ALA A 3 -21.40 20.99 -19.26
N SER A 4 -21.89 19.80 -19.63
CA SER A 4 -22.80 19.63 -20.78
C SER A 4 -24.28 19.53 -20.39
N GLY A 5 -24.62 19.53 -19.10
CA GLY A 5 -26.01 19.48 -18.59
C GLY A 5 -26.83 18.24 -19.00
N LYS A 6 -26.22 17.20 -19.57
CA LYS A 6 -26.94 16.03 -20.09
C LYS A 6 -27.26 15.03 -18.97
N PRO A 7 -28.50 14.48 -18.91
CA PRO A 7 -28.89 13.52 -17.88
C PRO A 7 -28.07 12.23 -17.99
N LEU A 8 -27.72 11.68 -16.83
CA LEU A 8 -27.13 10.35 -16.68
C LEU A 8 -28.18 9.44 -16.05
N TYR A 9 -28.32 8.23 -16.57
CA TYR A 9 -29.27 7.26 -16.05
C TYR A 9 -28.52 6.17 -15.29
N ILE A 10 -29.03 5.75 -14.13
CA ILE A 10 -28.56 4.55 -13.46
C ILE A 10 -29.24 3.36 -14.13
N VAL A 11 -28.46 2.41 -14.62
CA VAL A 11 -29.00 1.17 -15.18
C VAL A 11 -29.14 0.18 -14.03
N VAL A 12 -30.32 -0.40 -13.88
CA VAL A 12 -30.62 -1.46 -12.91
C VAL A 12 -31.04 -2.74 -13.65
N ASN A 13 -30.87 -3.90 -13.03
CA ASN A 13 -31.47 -5.15 -13.52
C ASN A 13 -32.94 -5.25 -13.10
N ASP A 14 -33.62 -6.32 -13.52
CA ASP A 14 -35.04 -6.59 -13.21
C ASP A 14 -35.33 -6.76 -11.71
N LYS A 15 -34.28 -6.92 -10.88
CA LYS A 15 -34.33 -6.98 -9.42
C LYS A 15 -33.92 -5.66 -8.75
N SER A 16 -33.88 -4.56 -9.50
CA SER A 16 -33.46 -3.23 -9.04
C SER A 16 -32.01 -3.13 -8.54
N HIS A 17 -31.14 -4.11 -8.85
CA HIS A 17 -29.72 -4.00 -8.54
C HIS A 17 -29.02 -3.11 -9.56
N ARG A 18 -28.22 -2.16 -9.08
CA ARG A 18 -27.44 -1.23 -9.92
C ARG A 18 -26.41 -1.99 -10.76
N LEU A 19 -26.56 -1.93 -12.09
CA LEU A 19 -25.61 -2.45 -13.08
C LEU A 19 -24.57 -1.40 -13.48
N GLY A 20 -24.93 -0.11 -13.51
CA GLY A 20 -23.99 0.93 -13.91
C GLY A 20 -24.63 2.28 -14.19
N ILE A 21 -23.95 3.08 -15.00
CA ILE A 21 -24.39 4.40 -15.45
C ILE A 21 -24.45 4.40 -16.98
N ARG A 22 -25.58 4.79 -17.56
CA ARG A 22 -25.74 5.05 -18.99
C ARG A 22 -25.32 6.49 -19.30
N VAL A 23 -24.36 6.62 -20.22
CA VAL A 23 -23.81 7.90 -20.70
C VAL A 23 -24.09 8.06 -22.19
N PRO A 24 -24.37 9.29 -22.68
CA PRO A 24 -24.44 9.57 -24.12
C PRO A 24 -23.15 9.15 -24.85
N HIS A 25 -23.29 8.46 -25.98
CA HIS A 25 -22.16 7.92 -26.75
C HIS A 25 -21.05 8.95 -27.05
N PRO A 26 -21.34 10.18 -27.50
CA PRO A 26 -20.28 11.16 -27.79
C PRO A 26 -19.43 11.52 -26.56
N ILE A 27 -20.04 11.51 -25.37
CA ILE A 27 -19.32 11.80 -24.13
C ILE A 27 -18.43 10.61 -23.76
N HIS A 28 -18.93 9.38 -23.91
CA HIS A 28 -18.14 8.18 -23.69
C HIS A 28 -16.92 8.13 -24.63
N ALA A 29 -17.13 8.37 -25.93
CA ALA A 29 -16.08 8.41 -26.93
C ALA A 29 -15.02 9.48 -26.63
N ALA A 30 -15.45 10.70 -26.25
CA ALA A 30 -14.53 11.77 -25.86
C ALA A 30 -13.68 11.40 -24.64
N VAL A 31 -14.30 10.80 -23.60
CA VAL A 31 -13.58 10.36 -22.40
C VAL A 31 -12.55 9.27 -22.73
N LEU A 32 -12.90 8.31 -23.59
CA LEU A 32 -11.95 7.28 -24.03
C LEU A 32 -10.79 7.88 -24.84
N ALA A 33 -11.07 8.81 -25.75
CA ALA A 33 -10.04 9.51 -26.51
C ALA A 33 -9.09 10.30 -25.59
N THR A 34 -9.63 11.07 -24.62
CA THR A 34 -8.81 11.77 -23.62
C THR A 34 -8.01 10.79 -22.76
N SER A 35 -8.60 9.67 -22.34
CA SER A 35 -7.90 8.64 -21.57
C SER A 35 -6.71 8.07 -22.35
N ALA A 36 -6.89 7.74 -23.62
CA ALA A 36 -5.83 7.25 -24.50
C ALA A 36 -4.73 8.30 -24.69
N GLN A 37 -5.11 9.54 -25.03
CA GLN A 37 -4.16 10.65 -25.24
C GLN A 37 -3.33 10.97 -23.99
N THR A 38 -3.91 10.83 -22.79
CA THR A 38 -3.23 11.14 -21.52
C THR A 38 -2.60 9.91 -20.86
N ALA A 39 -2.65 8.73 -21.48
CA ALA A 39 -2.23 7.48 -20.86
C ALA A 39 -0.75 7.52 -20.42
N ASP A 40 0.15 7.94 -21.30
CA ASP A 40 1.58 8.01 -21.00
C ASP A 40 1.90 9.06 -19.94
N THR A 41 1.32 10.26 -20.05
CA THR A 41 1.49 11.32 -19.05
C THR A 41 1.01 10.86 -17.68
N ARG A 42 -0.14 10.17 -17.60
CA ARG A 42 -0.64 9.60 -16.34
C ARG A 42 0.27 8.50 -15.83
N ARG A 43 0.78 7.61 -16.69
CA ARG A 43 1.73 6.56 -16.31
C ARG A 43 2.99 7.16 -15.68
N LEU A 44 3.58 8.16 -16.34
CA LEU A 44 4.78 8.85 -15.85
C LEU A 44 4.52 9.60 -14.55
N ALA A 45 3.42 10.35 -14.47
CA ALA A 45 3.07 11.09 -13.26
C ALA A 45 2.75 10.17 -12.07
N VAL A 46 2.23 8.97 -12.33
CA VAL A 46 2.02 7.94 -11.31
C VAL A 46 3.36 7.34 -10.87
N ALA A 47 4.25 7.00 -11.80
CA ALA A 47 5.58 6.48 -11.49
C ALA A 47 6.41 7.48 -10.66
N ALA A 48 6.39 8.76 -11.02
CA ALA A 48 7.07 9.81 -10.28
C ALA A 48 6.55 9.94 -8.83
N ARG A 49 5.23 9.90 -8.63
CA ARG A 49 4.63 9.92 -7.29
C ARG A 49 4.99 8.69 -6.47
N ASP A 50 4.98 7.51 -7.09
CA ASP A 50 5.35 6.27 -6.40
C ASP A 50 6.83 6.28 -6.00
N ALA A 51 7.72 6.79 -6.87
CA ALA A 51 9.13 6.97 -6.55
C ALA A 51 9.34 7.96 -5.40
N ALA A 52 8.67 9.12 -5.44
CA ALA A 52 8.75 10.12 -4.38
C ALA A 52 8.23 9.59 -3.02
N ALA A 53 7.16 8.80 -3.04
CA ALA A 53 6.62 8.16 -1.83
C ALA A 53 7.60 7.14 -1.24
N LEU A 54 8.27 6.36 -2.10
CA LEU A 54 9.28 5.40 -1.66
C LEU A 54 10.53 6.10 -1.12
N ASP A 55 10.97 7.19 -1.73
CA ASP A 55 12.09 8.00 -1.27
C ASP A 55 11.79 8.67 0.09
N SER A 56 10.59 9.21 0.25
CA SER A 56 10.12 9.72 1.54
C SER A 56 10.12 8.64 2.62
N ALA A 57 9.65 7.42 2.26
CA ALA A 57 9.66 6.29 3.18
C ALA A 57 11.08 5.84 3.55
N ARG A 58 12.00 5.84 2.59
CA ARG A 58 13.42 5.52 2.81
C ARG A 58 14.07 6.53 3.75
N THR A 59 13.85 7.83 3.51
CA THR A 59 14.35 8.91 4.37
C THR A 59 13.79 8.78 5.79
N ALA A 60 12.49 8.53 5.92
CA ALA A 60 11.88 8.29 7.23
C ALA A 60 12.45 7.04 7.92
N LEU A 61 12.69 5.96 7.17
CA LEU A 61 13.28 4.73 7.70
C LEU A 61 14.69 4.96 8.25
N HIS A 62 15.58 5.60 7.51
CA HIS A 62 16.95 5.85 8.00
C HIS A 62 17.00 6.88 9.13
N ARG A 63 16.03 7.80 9.21
CA ARG A 63 15.91 8.71 10.36
C ARG A 63 15.44 7.99 11.62
N LEU A 64 14.50 7.05 11.49
CA LEU A 64 13.91 6.33 12.62
C LEU A 64 14.77 5.15 13.09
N PHE A 65 15.51 4.55 12.17
CA PHE A 65 16.35 3.36 12.36
C PHE A 65 17.70 3.59 11.67
N PRO A 66 18.62 4.37 12.28
CA PRO A 66 19.88 4.74 11.65
C PRO A 66 20.89 3.59 11.52
N ALA A 67 20.76 2.54 12.34
CA ALA A 67 21.63 1.36 12.36
C ALA A 67 21.04 0.15 11.61
N ILE A 68 19.87 0.30 10.98
CA ILE A 68 19.24 -0.78 10.21
C ILE A 68 20.16 -1.33 9.12
N PRO A 69 20.29 -2.67 8.99
CA PRO A 69 21.06 -3.27 7.91
C PRO A 69 20.52 -2.85 6.53
N PRO A 70 21.38 -2.53 5.55
CA PRO A 70 20.93 -2.12 4.20
C PRO A 70 20.03 -3.13 3.49
N ALA A 71 20.28 -4.42 3.71
CA ALA A 71 19.46 -5.51 3.19
C ALA A 71 18.05 -5.50 3.82
N ALA A 72 17.96 -5.33 5.15
CA ALA A 72 16.69 -5.23 5.87
C ALA A 72 15.90 -3.99 5.42
N ALA A 73 16.55 -2.84 5.30
CA ALA A 73 15.91 -1.61 4.79
C ALA A 73 15.30 -1.81 3.40
N THR A 74 16.03 -2.46 2.49
CA THR A 74 15.56 -2.76 1.14
C THR A 74 14.35 -3.71 1.16
N GLN A 75 14.40 -4.76 1.97
CA GLN A 75 13.30 -5.72 2.11
C GLN A 75 12.06 -5.07 2.73
N VAL A 76 12.21 -4.28 3.79
CA VAL A 76 11.12 -3.54 4.44
C VAL A 76 10.42 -2.63 3.44
N LEU A 77 11.18 -1.80 2.72
CA LEU A 77 10.61 -0.84 1.77
C LEU A 77 9.95 -1.56 0.59
N GLY A 78 10.64 -2.53 -0.01
CA GLY A 78 10.12 -3.30 -1.15
C GLY A 78 8.86 -4.08 -0.81
N HIS A 79 8.79 -4.63 0.40
CA HIS A 79 7.61 -5.36 0.86
C HIS A 79 6.49 -4.41 1.27
N ALA A 80 6.71 -3.52 2.24
CA ALA A 80 5.62 -2.75 2.86
C ALA A 80 5.00 -1.69 1.95
N PHE A 81 5.77 -1.15 0.99
CA PHE A 81 5.33 -0.09 0.08
C PHE A 81 5.04 -0.61 -1.34
N GLN A 82 4.96 -1.92 -1.53
CA GLN A 82 4.57 -2.52 -2.81
C GLN A 82 3.19 -2.01 -3.23
N LYS A 83 3.08 -1.51 -4.46
CA LYS A 83 1.83 -0.97 -5.00
C LYS A 83 0.77 -2.05 -5.16
N PHE A 84 -0.50 -1.67 -5.00
CA PHE A 84 -1.68 -2.55 -5.13
C PHE A 84 -1.71 -3.76 -4.17
N SER A 85 -0.91 -3.74 -3.11
CA SER A 85 -0.78 -4.87 -2.19
C SER A 85 -1.72 -4.80 -0.97
N GLY A 86 -2.39 -3.66 -0.74
CA GLY A 86 -3.14 -3.42 0.50
C GLY A 86 -2.27 -3.32 1.76
N ARG A 87 -0.94 -3.22 1.62
CA ARG A 87 0.00 -3.21 2.74
C ARG A 87 0.07 -1.86 3.45
N VAL A 88 0.61 -1.89 4.67
CA VAL A 88 0.71 -0.73 5.56
C VAL A 88 1.35 0.50 4.89
N GLY A 89 2.38 0.33 4.06
CA GLY A 89 3.04 1.44 3.38
C GLY A 89 2.16 2.16 2.35
N ARG A 90 1.06 1.53 1.90
CA ARG A 90 0.13 2.09 0.90
C ARG A 90 -1.19 2.59 1.47
N THR A 91 -1.43 2.45 2.78
CA THR A 91 -2.65 3.01 3.40
C THR A 91 -2.58 4.54 3.44
N ALA A 92 -3.71 5.22 3.24
CA ALA A 92 -3.84 6.66 3.46
C ALA A 92 -4.27 7.00 4.91
N GLN A 93 -4.58 5.99 5.73
CA GLN A 93 -5.17 6.18 7.05
C GLN A 93 -4.15 6.44 8.16
N MET A 94 -2.86 6.31 7.87
CA MET A 94 -1.77 6.46 8.85
C MET A 94 -0.73 7.48 8.38
N GLY A 95 0.02 8.04 9.33
CA GLY A 95 1.20 8.87 9.04
C GLY A 95 2.37 8.03 8.49
N LEU A 96 3.29 8.66 7.75
CA LEU A 96 4.41 7.97 7.12
C LEU A 96 5.32 7.28 8.14
N GLU A 97 5.71 7.97 9.21
CA GLU A 97 6.58 7.38 10.25
C GLU A 97 5.95 6.17 10.92
N GLU A 98 4.65 6.22 11.21
CA GLU A 98 3.92 5.12 11.82
C GLU A 98 3.92 3.89 10.90
N LYS A 99 3.70 4.08 9.59
CA LYS A 99 3.80 2.99 8.60
C LYS A 99 5.19 2.37 8.61
N VAL A 100 6.23 3.19 8.68
CA VAL A 100 7.62 2.73 8.71
C VAL A 100 7.90 1.94 9.99
N ARG A 101 7.49 2.43 11.17
CA ARG A 101 7.64 1.71 12.45
C ARG A 101 6.93 0.34 12.40
N LEU A 102 5.70 0.30 11.91
CA LEU A 102 4.94 -0.95 11.76
C LEU A 102 5.58 -1.92 10.76
N ALA A 103 6.08 -1.40 9.63
CA ALA A 103 6.73 -2.18 8.60
C ALA A 103 8.03 -2.83 9.11
N VAL A 104 8.88 -2.06 9.80
CA VAL A 104 10.12 -2.55 10.41
C VAL A 104 9.83 -3.61 11.47
N ARG A 105 8.91 -3.34 12.41
CA ARG A 105 8.50 -4.32 13.44
C ARG A 105 7.92 -5.60 12.83
N ALA A 106 7.17 -5.48 11.74
CA ALA A 106 6.68 -6.64 11.01
C ALA A 106 7.84 -7.44 10.40
N HIS A 107 8.76 -6.79 9.71
CA HIS A 107 9.94 -7.45 9.12
C HIS A 107 10.79 -8.15 10.19
N VAL A 108 11.17 -7.45 11.26
CA VAL A 108 11.93 -8.04 12.39
C VAL A 108 11.22 -9.28 12.92
N ARG A 109 9.90 -9.19 13.17
CA ARG A 109 9.14 -10.35 13.64
C ARG A 109 9.25 -11.54 12.69
N HIS A 110 9.10 -11.34 11.39
CA HIS A 110 9.06 -12.45 10.43
C HIS A 110 10.45 -12.98 10.03
N VAL A 111 11.50 -12.15 10.12
CA VAL A 111 12.83 -12.46 9.57
C VAL A 111 13.88 -12.67 10.66
N GLU A 112 13.82 -11.89 11.74
CA GLU A 112 14.85 -11.84 12.79
C GLU A 112 14.45 -12.64 14.05
N THR A 113 13.33 -13.36 14.00
CA THR A 113 12.84 -14.16 15.14
C THR A 113 12.28 -15.51 14.68
N GLU A 114 12.09 -16.41 15.63
CA GLU A 114 11.48 -17.73 15.45
C GLU A 114 9.96 -17.71 15.17
N TYR A 115 9.36 -16.53 14.93
CA TYR A 115 7.92 -16.36 14.72
C TYR A 115 7.34 -17.32 13.67
N GLU A 116 8.01 -17.48 12.52
CA GLU A 116 7.55 -18.39 11.47
C GLU A 116 7.60 -19.86 11.93
N GLY A 117 8.61 -20.23 12.74
CA GLY A 117 8.69 -21.55 13.35
C GLY A 117 7.54 -21.82 14.32
N LEU A 118 7.21 -20.83 15.16
CA LEU A 118 6.07 -20.93 16.10
C LEU A 118 4.72 -21.05 15.37
N LEU A 119 4.54 -20.35 14.25
CA LEU A 119 3.33 -20.52 13.44
C LEU A 119 3.27 -21.91 12.81
N LYS A 120 4.40 -22.42 12.30
CA LYS A 120 4.48 -23.78 11.74
C LYS A 120 4.23 -24.86 12.78
N SER A 121 4.58 -24.62 14.05
CA SER A 121 4.27 -25.54 15.16
C SER A 121 2.79 -25.47 15.62
N GLY A 122 1.93 -24.72 14.91
CA GLY A 122 0.51 -24.60 15.22
C GLY A 122 0.18 -23.54 16.28
N LEU A 123 1.15 -22.74 16.74
CA LEU A 123 0.89 -21.73 17.76
C LEU A 123 0.04 -20.59 17.18
N GLY A 124 -0.98 -20.17 17.93
CA GLY A 124 -1.85 -19.07 17.53
C GLY A 124 -1.09 -17.75 17.34
N ARG A 125 -1.46 -16.95 16.33
CA ARG A 125 -0.74 -15.71 15.97
C ARG A 125 -0.54 -14.74 17.13
N LYS A 126 -1.55 -14.58 18.01
CA LYS A 126 -1.48 -13.68 19.17
C LYS A 126 -0.44 -14.16 20.19
N GLU A 127 -0.41 -15.47 20.44
CA GLU A 127 0.53 -16.07 21.36
C GLU A 127 1.96 -16.05 20.80
N ALA A 128 2.13 -16.42 19.54
CA ALA A 128 3.41 -16.33 18.84
C ALA A 128 3.98 -14.91 18.88
N ARG A 129 3.14 -13.87 18.66
CA ARG A 129 3.55 -12.46 18.76
C ARG A 129 4.01 -12.09 20.17
N ARG A 130 3.32 -12.57 21.21
CA ARG A 130 3.70 -12.34 22.59
C ARG A 130 5.04 -12.99 22.93
N LYS A 131 5.29 -14.21 22.45
CA LYS A 131 6.56 -14.93 22.70
C LYS A 131 7.76 -14.20 22.12
N VAL A 132 7.66 -13.71 20.89
CA VAL A 132 8.78 -13.04 20.21
C VAL A 132 8.88 -11.54 20.51
N TRP A 133 7.93 -10.96 21.26
CA TRP A 133 7.84 -9.50 21.47
C TRP A 133 9.14 -8.91 22.03
N GLY A 134 9.72 -9.54 23.06
CA GLY A 134 10.97 -9.07 23.67
C GLY A 134 12.11 -9.00 22.66
N LYS A 135 12.27 -10.05 21.83
CA LYS A 135 13.30 -10.10 20.79
C LYS A 135 13.07 -9.05 19.70
N VAL A 136 11.80 -8.85 19.31
CA VAL A 136 11.44 -7.78 18.35
C VAL A 136 11.85 -6.41 18.88
N GLU A 137 11.53 -6.08 20.14
CA GLU A 137 11.91 -4.78 20.71
C GLU A 137 13.42 -4.60 20.85
N GLU A 138 14.15 -5.66 21.19
CA GLU A 138 15.61 -5.65 21.28
C GLU A 138 16.24 -5.30 19.93
N VAL A 139 15.85 -6.01 18.87
CA VAL A 139 16.38 -5.77 17.52
C VAL A 139 15.97 -4.39 17.00
N VAL A 140 14.70 -4.01 17.16
CA VAL A 140 14.19 -2.71 16.71
C VAL A 140 14.88 -1.55 17.42
N ARG A 141 15.29 -1.70 18.68
CA ARG A 141 16.07 -0.68 19.42
C ARG A 141 17.52 -0.60 18.96
N GLY A 142 18.09 -1.71 18.50
CA GLY A 142 19.44 -1.78 17.95
C GLY A 142 19.54 -1.32 16.49
N TRP A 143 18.40 -1.09 15.84
CA TRP A 143 18.31 -0.60 14.46
C TRP A 143 18.08 0.91 14.39
#